data_AF-A0A9E5MW62-F1
#
_entry.id   AF-A0A9E5MW62-F1
#
_cell.length_a   1.000
_cell.length_b   1.000
_cell.length_c   1.000
_cell.angle_alpha   90.00
_cell.angle_beta   90.00
_cell.angle_gamma   90.00
#
_symmetry.space_group_name_H-M   'P 1'
#
loop_
_entity.id
_entity.type
_entity.pdbx_description
1 polymer ?
#
loop_
_entity_poly.entity_id
_entity_poly.type
_entity_poly.pdbx_seq_one_letter_code
_entity_poly.pdbx_strand_id
1 'polypeptide(L)'
;MRHFLPPLPPPRRAGSPFPAGPAARWGCGWLAAALIILWPAAENSSTWAARIILNNGMTLMGDTGRVGTLIVNPTQGQAAWPGGEQIVVVDDDLRRVFVALSQVREVMENVDTPPIKFKIPHQPVTGSGSRLGALGRMDVLEGWDGHGRRTVRLRLVDGKADVIQGITHITPRYFRVQTLSGGRPLLLDQRFATSNLPTSLLREILDKAIDRKSANDRLRIYQFFLQADRYADAETELVGIVKDFPQLDLQREQQSIR
;
A
#
# COMPACT_ATOMS: atom_id res chain seq x y z
N MET A 1 19.18 -4.02 89.34
CA MET A 1 17.85 -4.52 88.89
C MET A 1 17.81 -4.33 87.37
N ARG A 2 18.23 -5.23 86.45
CA ARG A 2 18.15 -6.70 86.30
C ARG A 2 16.74 -7.27 86.45
N HIS A 3 16.04 -7.43 85.32
CA HIS A 3 15.45 -8.69 84.84
C HIS A 3 15.27 -8.57 83.31
N PHE A 4 16.16 -9.15 82.50
CA PHE A 4 16.24 -10.55 82.01
C PHE A 4 15.30 -10.85 80.83
N LEU A 5 15.88 -10.82 79.62
CA LEU A 5 15.43 -11.44 78.36
C LEU A 5 15.49 -12.98 78.47
N PRO A 6 14.77 -13.74 77.63
CA PRO A 6 15.46 -14.28 76.44
C PRO A 6 14.62 -14.37 75.14
N PRO A 7 15.27 -14.40 73.96
CA PRO A 7 14.65 -14.57 72.64
C PRO A 7 14.68 -16.02 72.10
N LEU A 8 13.68 -16.33 71.25
CA LEU A 8 13.54 -17.35 70.17
C LEU A 8 13.82 -18.84 70.45
N PRO A 9 13.05 -19.74 69.78
CA PRO A 9 13.72 -20.56 68.76
C PRO A 9 12.95 -20.77 67.42
N PRO A 10 13.66 -21.00 66.30
CA PRO A 10 13.15 -21.51 65.01
C PRO A 10 13.27 -23.07 64.94
N PRO A 11 13.30 -23.72 63.75
CA PRO A 11 12.28 -23.93 62.72
C PRO A 11 11.78 -25.40 62.70
N ARG A 12 10.78 -25.75 61.87
CA ARG A 12 10.63 -27.15 61.39
C ARG A 12 10.34 -27.20 59.89
N ARG A 13 11.39 -27.54 59.12
CA ARG A 13 11.31 -28.31 57.89
C ARG A 13 11.70 -29.75 58.22
N ALA A 14 10.91 -30.72 57.78
CA ALA A 14 11.28 -32.11 57.46
C ALA A 14 9.98 -32.80 56.98
N GLY A 15 9.88 -33.47 55.85
CA GLY A 15 10.81 -33.77 54.77
C GLY A 15 10.03 -34.54 53.69
N SER A 16 10.40 -34.34 52.42
CA SER A 16 10.17 -35.33 51.35
C SER A 16 11.10 -36.54 51.54
N PRO A 17 10.78 -37.73 50.99
CA PRO A 17 11.33 -38.05 49.67
C PRO A 17 10.45 -38.92 48.74
N PHE A 18 10.75 -38.80 47.44
CA PHE A 18 10.52 -39.69 46.28
C PHE A 18 10.85 -41.19 46.53
N PRO A 19 10.76 -42.14 45.55
CA PRO A 19 10.09 -42.18 44.22
C PRO A 19 9.32 -43.51 43.95
N ALA A 20 8.52 -43.56 42.87
CA ALA A 20 8.43 -44.73 41.95
C ALA A 20 7.49 -44.43 40.77
N GLY A 21 8.01 -44.39 39.55
CA GLY A 21 7.24 -44.83 38.37
C GLY A 21 7.34 -46.36 38.24
N PRO A 22 7.02 -46.98 37.08
CA PRO A 22 6.14 -46.57 35.99
C PRO A 22 5.07 -47.67 35.65
N ALA A 23 3.96 -47.31 35.00
CA ALA A 23 3.17 -48.24 34.18
C ALA A 23 2.24 -47.40 33.28
N ALA A 24 2.61 -47.09 32.04
CA ALA A 24 2.41 -47.95 30.87
C ALA A 24 0.95 -48.42 30.72
N ARG A 25 0.22 -47.78 29.78
CA ARG A 25 -0.77 -48.33 28.81
C ARG A 25 -1.42 -47.13 28.10
N TRP A 26 -0.96 -46.74 26.92
CA TRP A 26 -1.41 -47.22 25.60
C TRP A 26 -2.90 -46.99 25.34
N GLY A 27 -3.21 -46.11 24.39
CA GLY A 27 -4.45 -46.24 23.60
C GLY A 27 -5.13 -44.94 23.19
N CYS A 28 -4.77 -44.46 22.00
CA CYS A 28 -5.66 -43.94 20.95
C CYS A 28 -6.47 -42.64 21.14
N GLY A 29 -6.15 -41.68 20.26
CA GLY A 29 -7.08 -40.72 19.64
C GLY A 29 -7.55 -39.60 20.57
N TRP A 30 -7.53 -38.33 20.22
CA TRP A 30 -7.98 -37.76 18.96
C TRP A 30 -7.17 -36.48 18.67
N LEU A 31 -6.65 -36.40 17.44
CA LEU A 31 -6.15 -35.17 16.84
C LEU A 31 -7.35 -34.23 16.60
N ALA A 32 -7.50 -33.18 17.40
CA ALA A 32 -8.35 -32.06 17.04
C ALA A 32 -7.60 -31.19 16.04
N ALA A 33 -7.67 -31.56 14.76
CA ALA A 33 -7.28 -30.73 13.64
C ALA A 33 -8.25 -29.53 13.55
N ALA A 34 -7.82 -28.36 14.01
CA ALA A 34 -8.56 -27.12 13.84
C ALA A 34 -8.51 -26.71 12.35
N LEU A 35 -9.61 -26.95 11.65
CA LEU A 35 -9.83 -26.57 10.27
C LEU A 35 -10.11 -25.05 10.18
N ILE A 36 -9.12 -24.34 9.62
CA ILE A 36 -9.18 -23.18 8.71
C ILE A 36 -10.54 -22.47 8.55
N ILE A 37 -10.58 -21.17 8.87
CA ILE A 37 -11.11 -20.17 7.92
C ILE A 37 -10.06 -19.07 7.80
N LEU A 38 -9.06 -19.33 6.96
CA LEU A 38 -8.20 -18.29 6.41
C LEU A 38 -9.10 -17.53 5.43
N TRP A 39 -9.77 -16.49 5.91
CA TRP A 39 -10.50 -15.57 5.02
C TRP A 39 -9.45 -15.04 4.04
N PRO A 40 -9.54 -15.32 2.73
CA PRO A 40 -8.71 -14.59 1.79
C PRO A 40 -9.11 -13.13 2.00
N ALA A 41 -8.16 -12.30 2.44
CA ALA A 41 -8.34 -10.87 2.35
C ALA A 41 -8.74 -10.64 0.89
N ALA A 42 -10.01 -10.29 0.68
CA ALA A 42 -10.47 -9.85 -0.62
C ALA A 42 -9.59 -8.65 -0.93
N GLU A 43 -8.54 -8.87 -1.72
CA GLU A 43 -7.99 -7.83 -2.53
C GLU A 43 -9.21 -7.34 -3.29
N ASN A 44 -9.70 -6.16 -2.92
CA ASN A 44 -10.68 -5.45 -3.73
C ASN A 44 -10.06 -5.42 -5.12
N SER A 45 -10.50 -6.33 -5.97
CA SER A 45 -10.22 -6.30 -7.39
C SER A 45 -10.72 -4.93 -7.80
N SER A 46 -9.79 -4.07 -8.16
CA SER A 46 -10.09 -2.76 -8.72
C SER A 46 -11.08 -3.03 -9.83
N THR A 47 -12.33 -2.60 -9.63
CA THR A 47 -13.22 -2.43 -10.76
C THR A 47 -12.46 -1.43 -11.62
N TRP A 48 -12.20 -1.80 -12.86
CA TRP A 48 -11.45 -0.98 -13.80
C TRP A 48 -12.08 0.43 -13.82
N ALA A 49 -11.28 1.44 -14.14
CA ALA A 49 -11.70 2.82 -14.05
C ALA A 49 -12.83 3.13 -15.06
N ALA A 50 -13.96 3.64 -14.59
CA ALA A 50 -15.01 4.13 -15.46
C ALA A 50 -14.65 5.49 -16.04
N ARG A 51 -15.00 5.66 -17.31
CA ARG A 51 -14.80 6.89 -18.04
C ARG A 51 -16.11 7.66 -18.03
N ILE A 52 -16.13 8.79 -17.34
CA ILE A 52 -17.29 9.67 -17.26
C ILE A 52 -17.05 10.87 -18.17
N ILE A 53 -17.96 11.11 -19.10
CA ILE A 53 -17.96 12.32 -19.93
C ILE A 53 -19.02 13.26 -19.39
N LEU A 54 -18.61 14.50 -19.12
CA LEU A 54 -19.49 15.55 -18.63
C LEU A 54 -20.12 16.36 -19.78
N ASN A 55 -21.17 17.12 -19.48
CA ASN A 55 -21.87 17.97 -20.45
C ASN A 55 -20.94 18.99 -21.13
N ASN A 56 -19.88 19.44 -20.44
CA ASN A 56 -18.88 20.36 -20.97
C ASN A 56 -17.77 19.66 -21.79
N GLY A 57 -17.87 18.34 -22.01
CA GLY A 57 -16.88 17.54 -22.73
C GLY A 57 -15.66 17.11 -21.91
N MET A 58 -15.57 17.48 -20.62
CA MET A 58 -14.50 16.99 -19.75
C MET A 58 -14.69 15.49 -19.47
N THR A 59 -13.58 14.75 -19.52
CA THR A 59 -13.56 13.31 -19.24
C THR A 59 -12.87 13.05 -17.91
N LEU A 60 -13.54 12.32 -17.02
CA LEU A 60 -13.00 11.83 -15.76
C LEU A 60 -12.81 10.32 -15.85
N MET A 61 -11.74 9.81 -15.26
CA MET A 61 -11.45 8.38 -15.22
C MET A 61 -11.16 7.96 -13.78
N GLY A 62 -11.83 6.92 -13.31
CA GLY A 62 -11.57 6.37 -11.97
C GLY A 62 -12.68 5.44 -11.50
N ASP A 63 -12.56 5.01 -10.25
CA ASP A 63 -13.60 4.24 -9.58
C ASP A 63 -14.79 5.16 -9.32
N THR A 64 -15.98 4.71 -9.73
CA THR A 64 -17.19 5.52 -9.63
C THR A 64 -18.07 5.07 -8.48
N GLY A 65 -18.48 6.02 -7.65
CA GLY A 65 -19.49 5.83 -6.61
C GLY A 65 -20.60 6.87 -6.73
N ARG A 66 -21.71 6.65 -6.03
CA ARG A 66 -22.79 7.63 -5.93
C ARG A 66 -23.04 7.96 -4.46
N VAL A 67 -23.27 9.24 -4.18
CA VAL A 67 -23.55 9.74 -2.82
C VAL A 67 -24.73 10.71 -2.84
N GLY A 68 -25.55 10.66 -1.79
CA GLY A 68 -26.72 11.53 -1.65
C GLY A 68 -26.37 12.96 -1.20
N THR A 69 -25.30 13.16 -0.42
CA THR A 69 -24.90 14.48 0.08
C THR A 69 -23.37 14.57 0.27
N LEU A 70 -22.84 15.80 0.27
CA LEU A 70 -21.46 16.09 0.68
C LEU A 70 -21.33 16.38 2.19
N ILE A 71 -22.45 16.68 2.86
CA ILE A 71 -22.48 17.03 4.28
C ILE A 71 -22.57 15.73 5.08
N VAL A 72 -21.41 15.21 5.47
CA VAL A 72 -21.33 14.15 6.48
C VAL A 72 -21.19 14.85 7.84
N ASN A 73 -22.28 14.90 8.61
CA ASN A 73 -22.23 15.35 10.00
C ASN A 73 -21.67 14.19 10.84
N PRO A 74 -20.45 14.25 11.40
CA PRO A 74 -19.77 13.08 11.99
C PRO A 74 -20.44 12.55 13.27
N THR A 75 -21.42 13.27 13.82
CA THR A 75 -22.17 12.90 15.03
C THR A 75 -23.55 12.31 14.75
N GLN A 76 -24.08 12.46 13.53
CA GLN A 76 -25.37 11.91 13.15
C GLN A 76 -25.13 10.91 12.02
N GLY A 77 -25.43 9.63 12.29
CA GLY A 77 -25.39 8.58 11.28
C GLY A 77 -26.13 9.01 10.00
N GLN A 78 -25.66 8.52 8.85
CA GLN A 78 -26.14 8.86 7.52
C GLN A 78 -27.68 8.76 7.42
N ALA A 79 -28.38 9.86 7.64
CA ALA A 79 -29.78 9.98 7.28
C ALA A 79 -29.81 10.23 5.77
N ALA A 80 -30.37 9.28 5.02
CA ALA A 80 -30.65 9.46 3.60
C ALA A 80 -31.52 10.70 3.42
N TRP A 81 -30.98 11.74 2.79
CA TRP A 81 -31.74 12.93 2.46
C TRP A 81 -32.82 12.57 1.42
N PRO A 82 -34.01 13.23 1.43
CA PRO A 82 -35.13 12.88 0.54
C PRO A 82 -34.86 13.08 -0.96
N GLY A 83 -33.68 13.59 -1.35
CA GLY A 83 -33.31 13.95 -2.71
C GLY A 83 -32.64 12.85 -3.55
N GLY A 84 -32.34 11.68 -2.98
CA GLY A 84 -31.67 10.59 -3.70
C GLY A 84 -30.16 10.80 -3.94
N GLU A 85 -29.52 9.83 -4.61
CA GLU A 85 -28.08 9.86 -4.95
C GLU A 85 -27.79 10.83 -6.12
N GLN A 86 -27.72 12.12 -5.83
CA GLN A 86 -27.56 13.17 -6.84
C GLN A 86 -26.10 13.49 -7.21
N ILE A 87 -25.12 12.88 -6.54
CA ILE A 87 -23.70 13.19 -6.73
C ILE A 87 -22.95 11.94 -7.14
N VAL A 88 -22.25 12.02 -8.26
CA VAL A 88 -21.30 11.02 -8.71
C VAL A 88 -19.92 11.37 -8.17
N VAL A 89 -19.27 10.39 -7.58
CA VAL A 89 -17.90 10.47 -7.08
C VAL A 89 -17.01 9.70 -8.06
N VAL A 90 -15.95 10.33 -8.53
CA VAL A 90 -14.89 9.68 -9.31
C VAL A 90 -13.61 9.74 -8.49
N ASP A 91 -13.06 8.57 -8.16
CA ASP A 91 -11.80 8.44 -7.44
C ASP A 91 -10.73 7.88 -8.39
N ASP A 92 -9.71 8.67 -8.69
CA ASP A 92 -8.62 8.26 -9.56
C ASP A 92 -7.37 7.80 -8.79
N ASP A 93 -7.56 7.39 -7.53
CA ASP A 93 -6.56 7.11 -6.48
C ASP A 93 -5.76 8.34 -6.02
N LEU A 94 -5.59 9.38 -6.84
CA LEU A 94 -4.83 10.58 -6.49
C LEU A 94 -5.75 11.72 -6.03
N ARG A 95 -6.96 11.78 -6.59
CA ARG A 95 -7.96 12.82 -6.40
C ARG A 95 -9.35 12.20 -6.40
N ARG A 96 -10.22 12.80 -5.59
CA ARG A 96 -11.65 12.48 -5.59
C ARG A 96 -12.43 13.68 -6.11
N VAL A 97 -13.12 13.49 -7.23
CA VAL A 97 -13.93 14.53 -7.88
C VAL A 97 -15.40 14.23 -7.63
N PHE A 98 -16.12 15.22 -7.13
CA PHE A 98 -17.56 15.15 -6.90
C PHE A 98 -18.27 15.95 -7.98
N VAL A 99 -19.18 15.31 -8.70
CA VAL A 99 -19.92 15.91 -9.81
C VAL A 99 -21.40 15.68 -9.61
N ALA A 100 -22.22 16.70 -9.85
CA ALA A 100 -23.67 16.52 -9.85
C ALA A 100 -24.08 15.57 -10.99
N LEU A 101 -24.98 14.64 -10.72
CA LEU A 101 -25.44 13.65 -11.69
C LEU A 101 -26.03 14.30 -12.95
N SER A 102 -26.65 15.48 -12.82
CA SER A 102 -27.17 16.26 -13.95
C SER A 102 -26.11 16.79 -14.92
N GLN A 103 -24.83 16.82 -14.50
CA GLN A 103 -23.70 17.22 -15.35
C GLN A 103 -23.05 16.04 -16.07
N VAL A 104 -23.44 14.81 -15.76
CA VAL A 104 -22.92 13.60 -16.38
C VAL A 104 -23.69 13.34 -17.68
N ARG A 105 -22.97 13.34 -18.80
CA ARG A 105 -23.53 13.03 -20.12
C ARG A 105 -23.53 11.53 -20.37
N GLU A 106 -22.41 10.87 -20.06
CA GLU A 106 -22.18 9.47 -20.40
C GLU A 106 -21.25 8.83 -19.36
N VAL A 107 -21.52 7.58 -19.01
CA VAL A 107 -20.64 6.74 -18.18
C VAL A 107 -20.32 5.51 -19.00
N MET A 108 -19.03 5.32 -19.27
CA MET A 108 -18.55 4.16 -19.97
C MET A 108 -17.80 3.25 -19.01
N GLU A 109 -18.24 2.01 -19.00
CA GLU A 109 -17.66 0.94 -18.23
C GLU A 109 -16.65 0.13 -19.09
N ASN A 110 -15.62 -0.46 -18.49
CA ASN A 110 -14.55 -1.31 -19.01
C ASN A 110 -13.69 -0.72 -20.13
N VAL A 111 -13.51 0.59 -20.21
CA VAL A 111 -12.95 1.18 -21.45
C VAL A 111 -11.43 0.99 -21.60
N ASP A 112 -10.68 0.92 -20.51
CA ASP A 112 -9.21 1.06 -20.55
C ASP A 112 -8.43 -0.18 -20.13
N THR A 113 -7.22 -0.30 -20.69
CA THR A 113 -6.26 -1.35 -20.33
C THR A 113 -5.86 -1.20 -18.86
N PRO A 114 -5.80 -2.30 -18.08
CA PRO A 114 -5.40 -2.23 -16.68
C PRO A 114 -4.03 -1.55 -16.51
N PRO A 115 -3.89 -0.64 -15.53
CA PRO A 115 -2.62 0.04 -15.30
C PRO A 115 -1.57 -0.96 -14.82
N ILE A 116 -0.38 -0.92 -15.42
CA ILE A 116 0.75 -1.75 -14.99
C ILE A 116 1.13 -1.33 -13.57
N LYS A 117 1.05 -2.27 -12.63
CA LYS A 117 1.39 -2.03 -11.22
C LYS A 117 2.65 -2.81 -10.83
N PHE A 118 3.62 -2.09 -10.30
CA PHE A 118 4.81 -2.69 -9.70
C PHE A 118 4.71 -2.62 -8.18
N LYS A 119 4.93 -3.76 -7.53
CA LYS A 119 5.12 -3.84 -6.08
C LYS A 119 6.63 -3.78 -5.80
N ILE A 120 7.06 -2.83 -4.99
CA ILE A 120 8.48 -2.66 -4.70
C ILE A 120 8.91 -3.66 -3.62
N PRO A 121 9.92 -4.50 -3.88
CA PRO A 121 10.34 -5.53 -2.94
C PRO A 121 11.05 -4.92 -1.72
N HIS A 122 11.15 -5.71 -0.65
CA HIS A 122 11.91 -5.37 0.57
C HIS A 122 11.49 -4.07 1.27
N GLN A 123 10.20 -3.71 1.20
CA GLN A 123 9.63 -2.61 1.98
C GLN A 123 8.87 -3.16 3.20
N PRO A 124 9.47 -3.17 4.42
CA PRO A 124 8.81 -3.68 5.60
C PRO A 124 7.75 -2.67 6.10
N VAL A 125 6.56 -2.67 5.51
CA VAL A 125 5.48 -1.74 5.88
C VAL A 125 5.07 -1.95 7.35
N THR A 126 4.93 -0.86 8.08
CA THR A 126 4.44 -0.89 9.47
C THR A 126 2.99 -1.39 9.51
N GLY A 127 2.75 -2.55 10.14
CA GLY A 127 1.41 -3.15 10.26
C GLY A 127 0.59 -2.63 11.45
N SER A 128 1.22 -1.98 12.42
CA SER A 128 0.58 -1.45 13.63
C SER A 128 1.22 -0.13 14.04
N GLY A 129 0.42 0.80 14.55
CA GLY A 129 0.91 2.13 14.91
C GLY A 129 -0.20 3.11 15.20
N SER A 130 0.19 4.31 15.63
CA SER A 130 -0.79 5.37 15.87
C SER A 130 -1.34 5.88 14.54
N ARG A 131 -2.67 5.98 14.45
CA ARG A 131 -3.34 6.73 13.38
C ARG A 131 -3.27 8.21 13.71
N LEU A 132 -2.90 9.02 12.74
CA LEU A 132 -2.80 10.47 12.94
C LEU A 132 -4.13 11.13 12.59
N GLY A 133 -4.71 11.86 13.54
CA GLY A 133 -5.90 12.68 13.31
C GLY A 133 -5.59 13.99 12.58
N ALA A 134 -4.35 14.49 12.72
CA ALA A 134 -3.85 15.66 12.00
C ALA A 134 -2.35 15.52 11.77
N LEU A 135 -1.90 15.99 10.60
CA LEU A 135 -0.49 16.14 10.26
C LEU A 135 -0.12 17.62 10.33
N GLY A 136 0.89 17.95 11.14
CA GLY A 136 1.53 19.26 11.09
C GLY A 136 2.52 19.35 9.92
N ARG A 137 3.44 20.31 9.98
CA ARG A 137 4.46 20.48 8.95
C ARG A 137 5.34 19.22 8.83
N MET A 138 5.60 18.79 7.60
CA MET A 138 6.55 17.74 7.24
C MET A 138 7.84 18.39 6.73
N ASP A 139 8.96 18.06 7.37
CA ASP A 139 10.30 18.47 6.94
C ASP A 139 10.99 17.23 6.33
N VAL A 140 11.46 17.29 5.09
CA VAL A 140 12.20 16.18 4.45
C VAL A 140 13.64 16.24 4.94
N LEU A 141 14.10 15.19 5.64
CA LEU A 141 15.48 15.10 6.13
C LEU A 141 16.38 14.52 5.05
N GLU A 142 15.92 13.45 4.42
CA GLU A 142 16.61 12.76 3.34
C GLU A 142 15.64 12.55 2.19
N GLY A 143 16.11 12.77 0.96
CA GLY A 143 15.33 12.52 -0.25
C GLY A 143 15.08 11.03 -0.49
N TRP A 144 14.53 10.72 -1.66
CA TRP A 144 14.38 9.32 -2.08
C TRP A 144 15.73 8.71 -2.42
N ASP A 145 16.04 7.57 -1.82
CA ASP A 145 17.17 6.72 -2.20
C ASP A 145 16.82 5.81 -3.39
N GLY A 146 17.81 5.09 -3.92
CA GLY A 146 17.63 4.15 -5.03
C GLY A 146 16.72 2.94 -4.73
N HIS A 147 16.32 2.73 -3.47
CA HIS A 147 15.34 1.72 -3.07
C HIS A 147 13.94 2.33 -2.88
N GLY A 148 13.77 3.62 -3.17
CA GLY A 148 12.52 4.34 -2.97
C GLY A 148 12.19 4.56 -1.50
N ARG A 149 13.20 4.74 -0.64
CA ARG A 149 13.03 5.07 0.78
C ARG A 149 13.45 6.51 1.04
N ARG A 150 12.82 7.14 2.02
CA ARG A 150 13.17 8.49 2.48
C ARG A 150 12.95 8.64 3.97
N THR A 151 13.61 9.62 4.58
CA THR A 151 13.42 9.96 5.99
C THR A 151 12.77 11.33 6.09
N VAL A 152 11.62 11.40 6.77
CA VAL A 152 10.89 12.66 6.99
C VAL A 152 10.67 12.90 8.48
N ARG A 153 10.71 14.17 8.87
CA ARG A 153 10.38 14.63 10.22
C ARG A 153 8.99 15.26 10.23
N LEU A 154 8.09 14.64 10.99
CA LEU A 154 6.74 15.13 11.19
C LEU A 154 6.67 15.95 12.47
N ARG A 155 5.92 17.06 12.43
CA ARG A 155 5.47 17.77 13.63
C ARG A 155 4.07 17.28 13.98
N LEU A 156 3.96 16.57 15.08
CA LEU A 156 2.73 16.04 15.64
C LEU A 156 2.30 16.89 16.84
N VAL A 157 1.08 16.65 17.33
CA VAL A 157 0.55 17.31 18.54
C VAL A 157 1.42 16.98 19.76
N ASP A 158 1.96 15.75 19.82
CA ASP A 158 2.76 15.24 20.94
C ASP A 158 4.28 15.40 20.74
N GLY A 159 4.71 16.18 19.75
CA GLY A 159 6.11 16.48 19.50
C GLY A 159 6.56 16.14 18.08
N LYS A 160 7.88 15.99 17.89
CA LYS A 160 8.46 15.66 16.58
C LYS A 160 8.66 14.16 16.45
N ALA A 161 8.47 13.63 15.24
CA ALA A 161 8.63 12.23 14.94
C ALA A 161 9.42 12.05 13.64
N ASP A 162 10.52 11.31 13.70
CA ASP A 162 11.25 10.90 12.50
C ASP A 162 10.66 9.57 12.01
N VAL A 163 10.28 9.57 10.73
CA VAL A 163 9.55 8.49 10.09
C VAL A 163 10.27 8.10 8.82
N ILE A 164 10.56 6.81 8.71
CA ILE A 164 11.07 6.21 7.48
C ILE A 164 9.87 5.88 6.60
N GLN A 165 9.87 6.41 5.39
CA GLN A 165 8.84 6.15 4.39
C GLN A 165 9.44 5.37 3.22
N GLY A 166 8.62 4.53 2.60
CA GLY A 166 9.01 3.74 1.44
C GLY A 166 7.93 3.74 0.38
N ILE A 167 8.35 3.78 -0.87
CA ILE A 167 7.49 3.54 -2.03
C ILE A 167 7.19 2.05 -2.06
N THR A 168 5.91 1.68 -1.88
CA THR A 168 5.48 0.28 -1.84
C THR A 168 4.90 -0.20 -3.16
N HIS A 169 4.29 0.73 -3.91
CA HIS A 169 3.73 0.46 -5.23
C HIS A 169 3.98 1.63 -6.17
N ILE A 170 4.19 1.33 -7.45
CA ILE A 170 4.29 2.31 -8.52
C ILE A 170 3.30 1.92 -9.62
N THR A 171 2.54 2.91 -10.08
CA THR A 171 1.66 2.85 -11.25
C THR A 171 2.04 3.99 -12.21
N PRO A 172 1.55 4.00 -13.45
CA PRO A 172 1.82 5.08 -14.38
C PRO A 172 1.36 6.45 -13.87
N ARG A 173 0.28 6.50 -13.07
CA ARG A 173 -0.32 7.75 -12.58
C ARG A 173 0.20 8.16 -11.21
N TYR A 174 0.34 7.22 -10.29
CA TYR A 174 0.79 7.49 -8.93
C TYR A 174 1.73 6.43 -8.37
N PHE A 175 2.51 6.81 -7.36
CA PHE A 175 3.21 5.89 -6.49
C PHE A 175 2.70 6.01 -5.05
N ARG A 176 2.57 4.87 -4.38
CA ARG A 176 2.10 4.74 -3.00
C ARG A 176 3.27 4.75 -2.05
N VAL A 177 3.20 5.60 -1.04
CA VAL A 177 4.20 5.79 0.00
C VAL A 177 3.59 5.41 1.34
N GLN A 178 4.26 4.51 2.05
CA GLN A 178 3.82 4.07 3.37
C GLN A 178 4.97 4.15 4.38
N THR A 179 4.61 4.25 5.66
CA THR A 179 5.60 4.15 6.73
C THR A 179 6.23 2.76 6.77
N LEU A 180 7.55 2.72 6.81
CA LEU A 180 8.33 1.50 7.00
C LEU A 180 8.60 1.27 8.48
N SER A 181 8.76 0.00 8.83
CA SER A 181 9.22 -0.46 10.13
C SER A 181 10.66 -0.02 10.36
N GLY A 182 11.00 0.27 11.62
CA GLY A 182 12.34 0.73 12.02
C GLY A 182 12.40 2.17 12.56
N GLY A 183 11.29 2.92 12.46
CA GLY A 183 11.12 4.24 13.08
C GLY A 183 9.93 4.28 14.03
N ARG A 184 9.41 5.50 14.28
CA ARG A 184 8.17 5.66 15.09
C ARG A 184 6.98 5.03 14.34
N PRO A 185 6.22 4.09 14.95
CA PRO A 185 5.16 3.35 14.27
C PRO A 185 3.94 4.25 14.04
N LEU A 186 3.87 4.84 12.85
CA LEU A 186 2.78 5.72 12.41
C LEU A 186 2.15 5.15 11.15
N LEU A 187 0.84 4.98 11.15
CA LEU A 187 0.11 4.46 10.00
C LEU A 187 -0.17 5.60 9.02
N LEU A 188 0.79 5.83 8.11
CA LEU A 188 0.66 6.77 7.02
C LEU A 188 0.62 6.05 5.69
N ASP A 189 -0.34 6.46 4.87
CA ASP A 189 -0.51 6.02 3.50
C ASP A 189 -0.77 7.26 2.63
N GLN A 190 0.13 7.50 1.70
CA GLN A 190 0.13 8.67 0.85
C GLN A 190 0.29 8.23 -0.60
N ARG A 191 -0.32 8.96 -1.52
CA ARG A 191 -0.14 8.75 -2.96
C ARG A 191 0.37 10.04 -3.58
N PHE A 192 1.35 9.92 -4.46
CA PHE A 192 1.97 11.04 -5.16
C PHE A 192 1.98 10.73 -6.65
N ALA A 193 1.89 11.75 -7.51
CA ALA A 193 1.95 11.56 -8.95
C ALA A 193 3.31 10.97 -9.37
N THR A 194 3.30 9.98 -10.26
CA THR A 194 4.53 9.34 -10.76
C THR A 194 5.41 10.31 -11.56
N SER A 195 4.81 11.36 -12.13
CA SER A 195 5.50 12.49 -12.75
C SER A 195 6.45 13.22 -11.80
N ASN A 196 6.28 13.08 -10.47
CA ASN A 196 7.16 13.71 -9.48
C ASN A 196 8.47 12.94 -9.27
N LEU A 197 8.61 11.73 -9.84
CA LEU A 197 9.85 10.96 -9.75
C LEU A 197 10.75 11.27 -10.95
N PRO A 198 12.01 11.68 -10.72
CA PRO A 198 13.01 11.78 -11.78
C PRO A 198 13.15 10.45 -12.53
N THR A 199 13.39 10.53 -13.84
CA THR A 199 13.57 9.36 -14.72
C THR A 199 14.58 8.36 -14.19
N SER A 200 15.76 8.84 -13.79
CA SER A 200 16.86 8.00 -13.32
C SER A 200 16.46 7.20 -12.08
N LEU A 201 15.85 7.87 -11.10
CA LEU A 201 15.37 7.24 -9.87
C LEU A 201 14.25 6.23 -10.14
N LEU A 202 13.26 6.60 -10.97
CA LEU A 202 12.16 5.71 -11.30
C LEU A 202 12.68 4.43 -11.98
N ARG A 203 13.58 4.57 -12.95
CA ARG A 203 14.23 3.45 -13.62
C ARG A 203 15.01 2.58 -12.64
N GLU A 204 15.81 3.18 -11.76
CA GLU A 204 16.56 2.43 -10.74
C GLU A 204 15.66 1.62 -9.82
N ILE A 205 14.54 2.19 -9.37
CA ILE A 205 13.57 1.49 -8.50
C ILE A 205 12.87 0.36 -9.26
N LEU A 206 12.42 0.61 -10.49
CA LEU A 206 11.75 -0.39 -11.31
C LEU A 206 12.68 -1.55 -11.68
N ASP A 207 13.94 -1.26 -11.99
CA ASP A 207 14.96 -2.27 -12.30
C ASP A 207 15.20 -3.24 -11.13
N LYS A 208 15.03 -2.77 -9.90
CA LYS A 208 15.13 -3.62 -8.69
C LYS A 208 13.84 -4.41 -8.41
N ALA A 209 12.73 -4.05 -9.04
CA ALA A 209 11.43 -4.69 -8.85
C ALA A 209 11.15 -5.83 -9.84
N ILE A 210 12.01 -6.02 -10.85
CA ILE A 210 11.84 -7.00 -11.92
C ILE A 210 13.10 -7.84 -12.17
N ASP A 211 12.99 -8.92 -12.95
CA ASP A 211 14.15 -9.61 -13.49
C ASP A 211 14.54 -9.04 -14.86
N ARG A 212 15.71 -8.39 -14.96
CA ARG A 212 16.18 -7.80 -16.22
C ARG A 212 16.51 -8.83 -17.31
N LYS A 213 16.71 -10.10 -16.93
CA LYS A 213 16.97 -11.20 -17.87
C LYS A 213 15.68 -11.75 -18.49
N SER A 214 14.53 -11.37 -17.96
CA SER A 214 13.23 -11.74 -18.51
C SER A 214 12.74 -10.68 -19.49
N ALA A 215 12.58 -11.08 -20.75
CA ALA A 215 12.02 -10.23 -21.80
C ALA A 215 10.63 -9.68 -21.42
N ASN A 216 9.78 -10.53 -20.83
CA ASN A 216 8.43 -10.15 -20.44
C ASN A 216 8.44 -9.05 -19.37
N ASP A 217 9.35 -9.13 -18.41
CA ASP A 217 9.47 -8.12 -17.34
C ASP A 217 9.98 -6.79 -17.88
N ARG A 218 10.93 -6.81 -18.82
CA ARG A 218 11.40 -5.61 -19.51
C ARG A 218 10.28 -4.98 -20.36
N LEU A 219 9.50 -5.79 -21.07
CA LEU A 219 8.32 -5.33 -21.83
C LEU A 219 7.26 -4.70 -20.92
N ARG A 220 7.08 -5.20 -19.70
CA ARG A 220 6.20 -4.55 -18.71
C ARG A 220 6.67 -3.16 -18.32
N ILE A 221 7.99 -2.92 -18.20
CA ILE A 221 8.54 -1.57 -17.97
C ILE A 221 8.28 -0.67 -19.19
N TYR A 222 8.49 -1.19 -20.39
CA TYR A 222 8.17 -0.46 -21.62
C TYR A 222 6.69 -0.04 -21.67
N GLN A 223 5.77 -0.98 -21.46
CA GLN A 223 4.32 -0.70 -21.42
C GLN A 223 3.96 0.28 -20.31
N PHE A 224 4.61 0.18 -19.15
CA PHE A 224 4.43 1.13 -18.06
C PHE A 224 4.80 2.56 -18.48
N PHE A 225 5.92 2.74 -19.18
CA PHE A 225 6.33 4.08 -19.65
C PHE A 225 5.38 4.63 -20.72
N LEU A 226 4.84 3.77 -21.61
CA LEU A 226 3.79 4.18 -22.54
C LEU A 226 2.54 4.67 -21.81
N GLN A 227 2.04 3.90 -20.83
CA GLN A 227 0.87 4.27 -20.04
C GLN A 227 1.10 5.52 -19.17
N ALA A 228 2.36 5.87 -18.89
CA ALA A 228 2.74 7.04 -18.11
C ALA A 228 2.97 8.30 -18.98
N ASP A 229 2.73 8.21 -20.29
CA ASP A 229 3.06 9.24 -21.29
C ASP A 229 4.56 9.62 -21.32
N ARG A 230 5.43 8.65 -20.97
CA ARG A 230 6.89 8.82 -20.93
C ARG A 230 7.55 8.19 -22.15
N TYR A 231 7.20 8.69 -23.33
CA TYR A 231 7.59 8.09 -24.61
C TYR A 231 9.11 7.96 -24.83
N ALA A 232 9.91 8.96 -24.41
CA ALA A 232 11.37 8.89 -24.51
C ALA A 232 11.99 7.76 -23.66
N ASP A 233 11.40 7.49 -22.49
CA ASP A 233 11.84 6.42 -21.61
C ASP A 233 11.42 5.05 -22.13
N ALA A 234 10.24 4.98 -22.75
CA ALA A 234 9.74 3.81 -23.44
C ALA A 234 10.64 3.45 -24.64
N GLU A 235 11.02 4.42 -25.48
CA GLU A 235 11.93 4.21 -26.60
C GLU A 235 13.28 3.67 -26.11
N THR A 236 13.86 4.32 -25.09
CA THR A 236 15.14 3.88 -24.51
C THR A 236 15.07 2.43 -24.00
N GLU A 237 13.95 2.08 -23.36
CA GLU A 237 13.73 0.71 -22.88
C GLU A 237 13.60 -0.29 -24.02
N LEU A 238 12.82 0.04 -25.06
CA LEU A 238 12.59 -0.82 -26.22
C LEU A 238 13.88 -1.05 -27.03
N VAL A 239 14.73 -0.02 -27.17
CA VAL A 239 16.06 -0.15 -27.77
C VAL A 239 16.92 -1.14 -26.99
N GLY A 240 16.90 -1.06 -25.65
CA GLY A 240 17.57 -2.03 -24.78
C GLY A 240 17.03 -3.45 -24.97
N ILE A 241 15.72 -3.61 -25.02
CA ILE A 241 15.06 -4.93 -25.20
C ILE A 241 15.46 -5.57 -26.52
N VAL A 242 15.41 -4.84 -27.65
CA VAL A 242 15.76 -5.40 -28.97
C VAL A 242 17.24 -5.80 -29.03
N LYS A 243 18.12 -5.07 -28.34
CA LYS A 243 19.53 -5.42 -28.24
C LYS A 243 19.76 -6.68 -27.40
N ASP A 244 19.09 -6.79 -26.25
CA ASP A 244 19.29 -7.88 -25.29
C ASP A 244 18.54 -9.17 -25.71
N PHE A 245 17.45 -9.04 -26.47
CA PHE A 245 16.56 -10.13 -26.89
C PHE A 245 16.24 -10.07 -28.40
N PRO A 246 17.25 -10.30 -29.27
CA PRO A 246 17.06 -10.19 -30.72
C PRO A 246 16.02 -11.17 -31.29
N GLN A 247 15.72 -12.27 -30.58
CA GLN A 247 14.75 -13.28 -31.01
C GLN A 247 13.27 -12.85 -30.98
N LEU A 248 12.93 -11.70 -30.39
CA LEU A 248 11.52 -11.28 -30.20
C LEU A 248 10.89 -10.55 -31.40
N ASP A 249 11.63 -10.29 -32.48
CA ASP A 249 11.18 -9.55 -33.69
C ASP A 249 10.36 -8.27 -33.39
N LEU A 250 10.83 -7.45 -32.45
CA LEU A 250 10.17 -6.18 -32.04
C LEU A 250 10.61 -4.97 -32.88
N GLN A 251 11.26 -5.20 -34.03
CA GLN A 251 11.80 -4.12 -34.87
C GLN A 251 10.71 -3.21 -35.45
N ARG A 252 9.50 -3.76 -35.65
CA ARG A 252 8.34 -2.99 -36.15
C ARG A 252 7.81 -2.00 -35.11
N GLU A 253 7.78 -2.38 -33.84
CA GLU A 253 7.32 -1.49 -32.76
C GLU A 253 8.27 -0.30 -32.58
N GLN A 254 9.58 -0.49 -32.75
CA GLN A 254 10.56 0.59 -32.70
C GLN A 254 10.33 1.68 -33.75
N GLN A 255 9.86 1.30 -34.94
CA GLN A 255 9.62 2.25 -36.02
C GLN A 255 8.37 3.11 -35.78
N SER A 256 7.40 2.63 -35.01
CA SER A 256 6.14 3.35 -34.75
C SER A 256 6.21 4.46 -33.71
N ILE A 257 7.31 4.54 -32.95
CA ILE A 257 7.48 5.53 -31.85
C ILE A 257 8.17 6.81 -32.36
N ARG A 258 8.83 6.76 -33.51
CA ARG A 258 9.49 7.91 -34.16
C ARG A 258 8.52 8.71 -35.02
#